data_AF-A0A814IQ10-F1
#
_entry.id   AF-A0A814IQ10-F1
#
_cell.length_a   1.000
_cell.length_b   1.000
_cell.length_c   1.000
_cell.angle_alpha   90.00
_cell.angle_beta   90.00
_cell.angle_gamma   90.00
#
_symmetry.space_group_name_H-M   'P 1'
#
loop_
_entity.id
_entity.type
_entity.pdbx_description
1 polymer ?
#
loop_
_entity_poly.entity_id
_entity_poly.type
_entity_poly.pdbx_seq_one_letter_code
_entity_poly.pdbx_strand_id
1 'polypeptide(L)'
;MNVFDEMRNKNAVYFANNIDLDLEEQLPGTMFLKQVTFDYIKRNNIKPKQFEILRDAFGNNSIHTYFNNFEVLKMEFFRHEEIRHWVESIDSTNGIFYYRWGDAGLRYLTLALFAEQHEVLHRADYNLSYCHKCR
;
A
#
# COMPACT_ATOMS: atom_id res chain seq x y z
N MET A 1 25.09 4.21 0.30
CA MET A 1 23.99 4.65 -0.58
C MET A 1 23.17 5.69 0.14
N ASN A 2 22.75 6.75 -0.55
CA ASN A 2 21.74 7.68 -0.04
C ASN A 2 20.39 7.34 -0.68
N VAL A 3 19.45 6.81 0.11
CA VAL A 3 18.13 6.37 -0.39
C VAL A 3 17.34 7.54 -1.00
N PHE A 4 17.45 8.75 -0.44
CA PHE A 4 16.74 9.91 -0.98
C PHE A 4 17.28 10.34 -2.35
N ASP A 5 18.59 10.26 -2.58
CA ASP A 5 19.18 10.53 -3.90
C ASP A 5 18.74 9.47 -4.91
N GLU A 6 18.74 8.20 -4.51
CA GLU A 6 18.29 7.09 -5.36
C GLU A 6 16.83 7.26 -5.78
N MET A 7 15.95 7.58 -4.84
CA MET A 7 14.54 7.85 -5.14
C MET A 7 14.38 9.05 -6.08
N ARG A 8 15.13 10.14 -5.86
CA ARG A 8 15.09 11.29 -6.77
C ARG A 8 15.55 10.92 -8.19
N ASN A 9 16.64 10.18 -8.31
CA ASN A 9 17.23 9.79 -9.60
C ASN A 9 16.32 8.85 -10.40
N LYS A 10 15.59 7.96 -9.72
CA LYS A 10 14.64 7.02 -10.35
C LYS A 10 13.20 7.55 -10.44
N ASN A 11 12.97 8.79 -10.01
CA ASN A 11 11.63 9.37 -9.85
C ASN A 11 10.68 8.47 -9.02
N ALA A 12 11.22 7.83 -7.97
CA ALA A 12 10.44 6.95 -7.11
C ALA A 12 9.61 7.73 -6.09
N VAL A 13 8.41 7.22 -5.80
CA VAL A 13 7.48 7.77 -4.81
C VAL A 13 7.48 7.00 -3.51
N TYR A 14 7.98 5.76 -3.52
CA TYR A 14 8.01 4.89 -2.34
C TYR A 14 9.23 3.97 -2.34
N PHE A 15 9.87 3.84 -1.19
CA PHE A 15 10.91 2.85 -0.92
C PHE A 15 10.36 1.80 0.04
N ALA A 16 9.88 0.71 -0.52
CA ALA A 16 9.27 -0.40 0.18
C ALA A 16 10.29 -1.20 0.97
N ASN A 17 9.88 -1.61 2.18
CA ASN A 17 10.57 -2.62 2.95
C ASN A 17 10.26 -4.03 2.39
N ASN A 18 9.97 -5.01 3.24
CA ASN A 18 9.48 -6.32 2.82
C ASN A 18 7.97 -6.25 2.55
N ILE A 19 7.53 -7.09 1.62
CA ILE A 19 6.12 -7.43 1.52
C ILE A 19 5.82 -8.46 2.61
N ASP A 20 4.72 -8.25 3.32
CA ASP A 20 4.20 -9.15 4.35
C ASP A 20 2.72 -9.48 4.06
N LEU A 21 2.17 -10.45 4.77
CA LEU A 21 0.77 -10.84 4.70
C LEU A 21 0.09 -10.51 6.04
N ASP A 22 -0.92 -9.65 6.00
CA ASP A 22 -1.82 -9.47 7.13
C ASP A 22 -2.93 -10.53 7.03
N LEU A 23 -2.95 -11.46 7.98
CA LEU A 23 -3.88 -12.59 8.04
C LEU A 23 -5.09 -12.24 8.91
N GLU A 24 -6.28 -12.62 8.46
CA GLU A 24 -7.50 -12.52 9.25
C GLU A 24 -7.58 -13.65 10.29
N GLU A 25 -6.83 -13.56 11.39
CA GLU A 25 -7.01 -14.53 12.50
C GLU A 25 -8.07 -14.09 13.52
N GLN A 26 -8.38 -12.78 13.64
CA GLN A 26 -9.21 -12.27 14.74
C GLN A 26 -10.34 -11.28 14.36
N LEU A 27 -10.31 -10.63 13.20
CA LEU A 27 -11.36 -9.68 12.78
C LEU A 27 -11.58 -9.74 11.25
N PRO A 28 -12.81 -9.58 10.75
CA PRO A 28 -13.16 -9.72 9.32
C PRO A 28 -12.74 -8.51 8.47
N GLY A 29 -11.48 -8.09 8.56
CA GLY A 29 -11.00 -6.82 8.00
C GLY A 29 -10.75 -6.80 6.51
N THR A 30 -10.09 -7.80 5.94
CA THR A 30 -9.70 -7.79 4.53
C THR A 30 -10.90 -8.03 3.59
N MET A 31 -11.91 -8.79 4.01
CA MET A 31 -13.07 -9.08 3.15
C MET A 31 -13.84 -7.83 2.72
N PHE A 32 -14.12 -6.90 3.64
CA PHE A 32 -14.80 -5.65 3.28
C PHE A 32 -13.88 -4.66 2.57
N LEU A 33 -12.59 -4.63 2.93
CA LEU A 33 -11.63 -3.75 2.25
C LEU A 33 -11.50 -4.10 0.77
N LYS A 34 -11.51 -5.39 0.41
CA LYS A 34 -11.54 -5.87 -0.97
C LYS A 34 -12.74 -5.31 -1.73
N GLN A 35 -13.94 -5.47 -1.17
CA GLN A 35 -15.16 -4.97 -1.79
C GLN A 35 -15.14 -3.45 -1.95
N VAL A 36 -14.79 -2.71 -0.90
CA VAL A 36 -14.72 -1.24 -0.92
C VAL A 36 -13.71 -0.76 -1.98
N THR A 37 -12.56 -1.44 -2.10
CA THR A 37 -11.56 -1.13 -3.12
C THR A 37 -12.10 -1.31 -4.53
N PHE A 38 -12.70 -2.47 -4.84
CA PHE A 38 -13.24 -2.72 -6.18
C PHE A 38 -14.44 -1.84 -6.52
N ASP A 39 -15.29 -1.55 -5.54
CA ASP A 39 -16.38 -0.61 -5.69
C ASP A 39 -15.86 0.80 -5.98
N TYR A 40 -14.84 1.27 -5.27
CA TYR A 40 -14.20 2.55 -5.53
C TYR A 40 -13.62 2.63 -6.94
N ILE A 41 -12.90 1.60 -7.37
CA ILE A 41 -12.32 1.50 -8.72
C ILE A 41 -13.43 1.62 -9.77
N LYS A 42 -14.50 0.84 -9.62
CA LYS A 42 -15.61 0.81 -10.58
C LYS A 42 -16.37 2.13 -10.62
N ARG A 43 -16.73 2.68 -9.45
CA ARG A 43 -17.53 3.93 -9.35
C ARG A 43 -16.77 5.14 -9.90
N ASN A 44 -15.45 5.18 -9.72
CA ASN A 44 -14.60 6.30 -10.14
C ASN A 44 -13.84 6.05 -11.45
N ASN A 45 -14.10 4.93 -12.13
CA ASN A 45 -13.43 4.52 -13.36
C ASN A 45 -11.89 4.56 -13.27
N ILE A 46 -11.35 4.14 -12.12
CA ILE A 46 -9.91 4.11 -11.88
C ILE A 46 -9.29 3.00 -12.73
N LYS A 47 -8.16 3.31 -13.38
CA LYS A 47 -7.29 2.32 -14.01
C LYS A 47 -6.09 2.09 -13.09
N PRO A 48 -6.01 0.96 -12.38
CA PRO A 48 -4.89 0.69 -11.48
C PRO A 48 -3.57 0.75 -12.23
N LYS A 49 -2.57 1.44 -11.67
CA LYS A 49 -1.23 1.54 -12.24
C LYS A 49 -0.47 0.21 -12.19
N GLN A 50 -0.74 -0.62 -11.18
CA GLN A 50 -0.15 -1.96 -11.04
C GLN A 50 -1.26 -3.00 -10.91
N PHE A 51 -1.88 -3.36 -12.05
CA PHE A 51 -3.02 -4.28 -12.08
C PHE A 51 -2.70 -5.65 -11.47
N GLU A 52 -1.53 -6.23 -11.77
CA GLU A 52 -1.12 -7.53 -11.25
C GLU A 52 -0.97 -7.50 -9.71
N ILE A 53 -0.32 -6.47 -9.19
CA ILE A 53 -0.18 -6.24 -7.75
C ILE A 53 -1.54 -6.10 -7.07
N LEU A 54 -2.47 -5.36 -7.69
CA LEU A 54 -3.83 -5.22 -7.17
C LEU A 54 -4.61 -6.54 -7.23
N ARG A 55 -4.52 -7.29 -8.33
CA ARG A 55 -5.18 -8.59 -8.50
C ARG A 55 -4.76 -9.54 -7.38
N ASP A 56 -3.47 -9.57 -7.10
CA ASP A 56 -2.88 -10.48 -6.14
C ASP A 56 -2.88 -9.91 -4.71
N ALA A 57 -3.31 -8.66 -4.52
CA ALA A 57 -3.32 -7.99 -3.22
C ALA A 57 -4.17 -8.72 -2.17
N PHE A 58 -5.25 -9.38 -2.57
CA PHE A 58 -6.21 -10.01 -1.66
C PHE A 58 -6.24 -11.54 -1.84
N GLY A 59 -5.86 -12.26 -0.80
CA GLY A 59 -6.09 -13.70 -0.68
C GLY A 59 -7.53 -14.02 -0.24
N ASN A 60 -7.76 -15.27 0.19
CA ASN A 60 -9.08 -15.66 0.73
C ASN A 60 -9.37 -14.93 2.05
N ASN A 61 -8.39 -14.91 2.96
CA ASN A 61 -8.49 -14.34 4.31
C ASN A 61 -7.23 -13.51 4.63
N SER A 62 -6.65 -12.85 3.63
CA SER A 62 -5.40 -12.13 3.77
C SER A 62 -5.28 -10.98 2.80
N ILE A 63 -4.43 -10.02 3.15
CA ILE A 63 -4.02 -8.94 2.26
C ILE A 63 -2.49 -8.81 2.27
N HIS A 64 -1.90 -8.59 1.09
CA HIS A 64 -0.51 -8.18 0.99
C HIS A 64 -0.33 -6.76 1.51
N THR A 65 0.76 -6.54 2.23
CA THR A 65 1.11 -5.26 2.83
C THR A 65 2.57 -4.93 2.57
N TYR A 66 2.92 -3.65 2.56
CA TYR A 66 4.31 -3.26 2.78
C TYR A 66 4.53 -3.15 4.28
N PHE A 67 5.56 -3.82 4.81
CA PHE A 67 5.89 -3.79 6.23
C PHE A 67 6.49 -2.43 6.63
N ASN A 68 5.60 -1.45 6.77
CA ASN A 68 5.87 -0.02 6.74
C ASN A 68 6.27 0.59 8.10
N ASN A 69 6.59 -0.21 9.11
CA ASN A 69 7.33 0.26 10.28
C ASN A 69 8.67 0.93 9.91
N PHE A 70 9.19 0.61 8.71
CA PHE A 70 10.18 1.40 8.01
C PHE A 70 9.64 1.75 6.62
N GLU A 71 9.50 3.04 6.35
CA GLU A 71 9.16 3.56 5.02
C GLU A 71 9.94 4.84 4.72
N VAL A 72 10.35 5.00 3.46
CA VAL A 72 10.83 6.27 2.91
C VAL A 72 9.94 6.61 1.73
N LEU A 73 9.35 7.79 1.72
CA LEU A 73 8.30 8.13 0.76
C LEU A 73 8.37 9.58 0.29
N LYS A 74 7.82 9.83 -0.90
CA LYS A 74 7.63 11.18 -1.46
C LYS A 74 6.28 11.72 -0.98
N MET A 75 6.30 12.64 -0.01
CA MET A 75 5.09 13.22 0.59
C MET A 75 4.13 13.86 -0.43
N GLU A 76 4.66 14.45 -1.49
CA GLU A 76 3.87 15.09 -2.56
C GLU A 76 2.91 14.09 -3.23
N PHE A 77 3.38 12.88 -3.54
CA PHE A 77 2.57 11.82 -4.14
C PHE A 77 1.32 11.53 -3.29
N PHE A 78 1.49 11.30 -1.99
CA PHE A 78 0.39 11.03 -1.07
C PHE A 78 -0.52 12.25 -0.78
N ARG A 79 -0.16 13.43 -1.26
CA ARG A 79 -0.97 14.65 -1.17
C ARG A 79 -1.75 14.95 -2.45
N HIS A 80 -1.58 14.16 -3.50
CA HIS A 80 -2.38 14.28 -4.70
C HIS A 80 -3.87 14.10 -4.40
N GLU A 81 -4.72 14.77 -5.17
CA GLU A 81 -6.16 14.82 -4.97
C GLU A 81 -6.80 13.43 -5.11
N GLU A 82 -6.37 12.64 -6.10
CA GLU A 82 -6.88 11.29 -6.33
C GLU A 82 -6.58 10.33 -5.16
N ILE A 83 -5.44 10.51 -4.49
CA ILE A 83 -5.06 9.71 -3.33
C ILE A 83 -5.83 10.16 -2.09
N ARG A 84 -6.03 11.46 -1.91
CA ARG A 84 -6.89 11.99 -0.84
C ARG A 84 -8.31 11.48 -0.98
N HIS A 85 -8.89 11.56 -2.17
CA HIS A 85 -10.24 11.06 -2.44
C HIS A 85 -10.35 9.55 -2.18
N TRP A 86 -9.33 8.78 -2.52
CA TRP A 86 -9.25 7.35 -2.17
C TRP A 86 -9.27 7.13 -0.66
N VAL A 87 -8.41 7.82 0.08
CA VAL A 87 -8.33 7.71 1.55
C VAL A 87 -9.64 8.16 2.21
N GLU A 88 -10.26 9.24 1.75
CA GLU A 88 -11.56 9.72 2.21
C GLU A 88 -12.68 8.70 1.95
N SER A 89 -12.65 8.02 0.79
CA SER A 89 -13.62 6.97 0.49
C SER A 89 -13.51 5.81 1.48
N ILE A 90 -12.29 5.47 1.90
CA ILE A 90 -12.02 4.43 2.90
C ILE A 90 -12.47 4.89 4.29
N ASP A 91 -12.09 6.09 4.69
CA ASP A 91 -12.44 6.67 5.99
C ASP A 91 -13.97 6.76 6.18
N SER A 92 -14.70 7.13 5.12
CA SER A 92 -16.17 7.24 5.13
C SER A 92 -16.90 5.92 5.46
N THR A 93 -16.23 4.78 5.31
CA THR A 93 -16.80 3.47 5.68
C THR A 93 -16.74 3.18 7.17
N ASN A 94 -15.97 3.96 7.95
CA ASN A 94 -15.59 3.67 9.33
C ASN A 94 -14.85 2.33 9.52
N GLY A 95 -14.36 1.70 8.44
CA GLY A 95 -13.75 0.39 8.49
C GLY A 95 -12.41 0.34 9.25
N ILE A 96 -11.70 1.47 9.33
CA ILE A 96 -10.51 1.61 10.19
C ILE A 96 -10.87 1.31 11.66
N PHE A 97 -12.02 1.81 12.13
CA PHE A 97 -12.49 1.62 13.51
C PHE A 97 -13.16 0.26 13.72
N TYR A 98 -14.03 -0.15 12.79
CA TYR A 98 -14.80 -1.39 12.95
C TYR A 98 -14.00 -2.66 12.67
N TYR A 99 -13.01 -2.57 11.78
CA TYR A 99 -12.31 -3.75 11.25
C TYR A 99 -10.79 -3.70 11.39
N ARG A 100 -10.25 -2.66 12.03
CA ARG A 100 -8.80 -2.49 12.27
C ARG A 100 -8.00 -2.54 10.96
N TRP A 101 -8.48 -1.87 9.92
CA TRP A 101 -7.70 -1.73 8.69
C TRP A 101 -6.39 -0.99 8.99
N GLY A 102 -5.29 -1.72 8.95
CA GLY A 102 -3.96 -1.17 9.16
C GLY A 102 -3.51 -0.31 7.98
N ASP A 103 -2.70 0.68 8.27
CA ASP A 103 -2.09 1.56 7.27
C ASP A 103 -1.22 0.79 6.27
N ALA A 104 -0.53 -0.27 6.69
CA ALA A 104 0.32 -1.10 5.83
C ALA A 104 -0.41 -1.67 4.60
N GLY A 105 -1.64 -2.17 4.77
CA GLY A 105 -2.48 -2.66 3.67
C GLY A 105 -3.02 -1.51 2.80
N LEU A 106 -3.42 -0.40 3.43
CA LEU A 106 -3.86 0.80 2.70
C LEU A 106 -2.73 1.40 1.86
N ARG A 107 -1.48 1.37 2.34
CA ARG A 107 -0.28 1.77 1.57
C ARG A 107 -0.10 0.89 0.35
N TYR A 108 -0.18 -0.43 0.53
CA TYR A 108 -0.04 -1.40 -0.57
C TYR A 108 -1.07 -1.15 -1.67
N LEU A 109 -2.35 -1.01 -1.30
CA LEU A 109 -3.44 -0.70 -2.24
C LEU A 109 -3.26 0.66 -2.91
N THR A 110 -2.90 1.70 -2.15
CA THR A 110 -2.68 3.06 -2.70
C THR A 110 -1.60 3.04 -3.77
N LEU A 111 -0.48 2.36 -3.53
CA LEU A 111 0.61 2.25 -4.50
C LEU A 111 0.19 1.41 -5.72
N ALA A 112 -0.56 0.32 -5.51
CA ALA A 112 -1.07 -0.48 -6.61
C ALA A 112 -2.04 0.30 -7.52
N LEU A 113 -2.84 1.19 -6.93
CA LEU A 113 -3.78 2.03 -7.66
C LEU A 113 -3.12 3.18 -8.40
N PHE A 114 -2.14 3.87 -7.79
CA PHE A 114 -1.72 5.20 -8.23
C PHE A 114 -0.23 5.35 -8.58
N ALA A 115 0.65 4.41 -8.19
CA ALA A 115 2.07 4.46 -8.54
C ALA A 115 2.38 3.47 -9.67
N GLU A 116 3.19 3.88 -10.64
CA GLU A 116 3.76 2.95 -11.62
C GLU A 116 4.74 1.98 -10.94
N GLN A 117 4.94 0.79 -11.51
CA GLN A 117 5.79 -0.24 -10.91
C GLN A 117 7.24 0.26 -10.66
N HIS A 118 7.79 1.07 -11.57
CA HIS A 118 9.14 1.61 -11.44
C HIS A 118 9.26 2.73 -10.39
N GLU A 119 8.14 3.31 -9.94
CA GLU A 119 8.12 4.35 -8.91
C GLU A 119 8.17 3.78 -7.49
N VAL A 120 8.09 2.45 -7.34
CA VAL A 120 8.24 1.74 -6.07
C VAL A 120 9.56 0.98 -6.10
N LEU A 121 10.49 1.37 -5.23
CA LEU A 121 11.78 0.70 -5.06
C LEU A 121 11.71 -0.27 -3.90
N HIS A 122 12.33 -1.44 -4.00
CA HIS A 122 12.33 -2.42 -2.91
C HIS A 122 13.69 -2.46 -2.22
N ARG A 123 13.69 -2.43 -0.88
CA ARG A 123 14.91 -2.52 -0.05
C ARG A 123 15.79 -3.72 -0.41
N ALA A 124 15.17 -4.85 -0.74
CA ALA A 124 15.86 -6.09 -1.11
C ALA A 124 16.77 -5.90 -2.34
N ASP A 125 16.37 -5.07 -3.30
CA ASP A 125 17.15 -4.82 -4.53
C ASP A 125 18.48 -4.11 -4.24
N TYR A 126 18.61 -3.48 -3.07
CA TYR A 126 19.80 -2.75 -2.63
C TYR A 126 20.61 -3.50 -1.57
N ASN A 127 20.26 -4.76 -1.26
CA ASN A 127 20.93 -5.58 -0.24
C ASN A 127 21.04 -4.90 1.14
N LEU A 128 20.13 -3.99 1.46
CA LEU A 128 20.12 -3.33 2.76
C LEU A 128 19.47 -4.25 3.79
N SER A 129 20.06 -4.43 4.96
CA SER A 129 19.44 -5.19 6.05
C SER A 129 18.53 -4.30 6.91
N TYR A 130 17.41 -4.86 7.35
CA TYR A 130 16.49 -4.22 8.29
C TYR A 130 15.82 -5.30 9.12
N CYS A 131 15.51 -4.97 10.38
CA CYS A 131 14.73 -5.83 11.23
C CYS A 131 13.99 -5.00 12.29
N HIS A 132 12.80 -5.45 12.66
CA HIS A 132 11.93 -4.83 13.66
C HIS A 132 11.46 -5.93 14.63
N LYS A 133 11.69 -5.75 15.93
CA LYS A 133 11.66 -6.82 16.96
C LYS A 133 12.72 -7.91 16.76
N CYS A 134 13.94 -7.50 16.44
CA CYS A 134 15.10 -8.41 16.46
C CYS A 134 15.35 -8.89 17.88
N ARG A 135 15.59 -10.18 18.05
CA ARG A 135 16.13 -10.73 19.29
C ARG A 135 17.64 -10.56 19.31
#